data_AF-A0A7R9SA76-F1
#
_entry.id   AF-A0A7R9SA76-F1
#
_cell.length_a   1.000
_cell.length_b   1.000
_cell.length_c   1.000
_cell.angle_alpha   90.00
_cell.angle_beta   90.00
_cell.angle_gamma   90.00
#
_symmetry.space_group_name_H-M   'P 1'
#
loop_
_entity.id
_entity.type
_entity.pdbx_description
1 polymer ?
#
loop_
_entity_poly.entity_id
_entity_poly.type
_entity_poly.pdbx_seq_one_letter_code
_entity_poly.pdbx_strand_id
1 'polypeptide(L)'
;LFPVIMILGRLEVVYGVTCEHCVSRVTLHRGGITQQGHKEASCPLVFPYSTIMTRSIAETAKHFYDSFLKLFLVPKITEIGKEDNRSMFQPPEGTLEQSFEFHHILDVHNQCLSHDSATLRTSSLLWIQQQYKKDPVAFIPFLDVLFQALLECLRDPTIGVLTSSVAVLMDLTFPRHVCSPSGGPDTGYSYDLNGADGTYFVTFVEKLLEALKEDRKLLRERAMAALRPMCAVEFAERSFKSLAEVLCYDHDTKFVSNIVDIMNTLLVTSAELAHLRNTLWTLETKESRDLFGVLLKTWCYHPVAGVCMCLLGQQYEHASLLVTLVADLLMRSNQKSAVDILTDLDKFIQMLESPAFKRLRLANLYPNGPLYQTLAGLLMLVPQSDTFVMLHNRLKPRYPYLCSSHKDLTTPKTDVSLLELGTHYRAVHNIPG
;
A
#
# COMPACT_ATOMS: atom_id res chain seq x y z
N LEU A 1 5.49 30.46 -12.60
CA LEU A 1 6.23 29.96 -13.79
C LEU A 1 7.73 30.26 -13.72
N PHE A 2 8.15 31.54 -13.74
CA PHE A 2 9.56 31.92 -13.54
C PHE A 2 10.16 31.46 -12.19
N PRO A 3 9.43 31.51 -11.05
CA PRO A 3 9.92 30.98 -9.78
C PRO A 3 10.11 29.46 -9.79
N VAL A 4 9.21 28.72 -10.45
CA VAL A 4 9.30 27.25 -10.57
C VAL A 4 10.49 26.83 -11.43
N ILE A 5 10.77 27.56 -12.51
CA ILE A 5 11.97 27.35 -13.34
C ILE A 5 13.24 27.72 -12.56
N MET A 6 13.21 28.80 -11.78
CA MET A 6 14.31 29.22 -10.90
C MET A 6 14.59 28.22 -9.79
N ILE A 7 13.55 27.64 -9.17
CA ILE A 7 13.69 26.65 -8.09
C ILE A 7 14.10 25.28 -8.64
N LEU A 8 13.57 24.87 -9.80
CA LEU A 8 14.02 23.65 -10.48
C LEU A 8 15.47 23.79 -11.00
N GLY A 9 15.85 24.96 -11.51
CA GLY A 9 17.24 25.28 -11.86
C GLY A 9 18.16 25.37 -10.64
N ARG A 10 17.69 25.92 -9.51
CA ARG A 10 18.44 25.91 -8.24
C ARG A 10 18.58 24.51 -7.66
N LEU A 11 17.57 23.64 -7.81
CA LEU A 11 17.66 22.23 -7.39
C LEU A 11 18.60 21.43 -8.29
N GLU A 12 18.71 21.77 -9.59
CA GLU A 12 19.76 21.24 -10.48
C GLU A 12 21.16 21.64 -10.01
N VAL A 13 21.32 22.85 -9.46
CA VAL A 13 22.58 23.35 -8.88
C VAL A 13 22.87 22.75 -7.50
N VAL A 14 21.85 22.51 -6.67
CA VAL A 14 22.01 21.94 -5.31
C VAL A 14 22.22 20.41 -5.35
N TYR A 15 21.69 19.72 -6.35
CA TYR A 15 21.75 18.25 -6.47
C TYR A 15 22.53 17.74 -7.69
N GLY A 16 23.14 18.63 -8.47
CA GLY A 16 24.00 18.30 -9.60
C GLY A 16 25.45 18.09 -9.19
N VAL A 17 26.00 16.97 -9.62
CA VAL A 17 27.43 16.64 -9.60
C VAL A 17 28.23 17.77 -10.27
N THR A 18 28.71 18.73 -9.49
CA THR A 18 29.79 19.61 -9.92
C THR A 18 30.85 19.63 -8.84
N CYS A 19 31.94 18.91 -9.09
CA CYS A 19 33.22 19.19 -8.48
C CYS A 19 33.46 20.71 -8.55
N GLU A 20 33.78 21.35 -7.42
CA GLU A 20 33.99 22.82 -7.31
C GLU A 20 34.99 23.38 -8.33
N HIS A 21 35.77 22.54 -9.03
CA HIS A 21 36.65 22.94 -10.12
C HIS A 21 35.96 23.28 -11.46
N CYS A 22 34.67 22.99 -11.68
CA CYS A 22 33.97 23.30 -12.94
C CYS A 22 33.16 24.61 -12.94
N VAL A 23 33.16 25.39 -11.86
CA VAL A 23 32.37 26.64 -11.76
C VAL A 23 32.97 27.80 -12.58
N SER A 24 34.13 27.62 -13.19
CA SER A 24 34.71 28.65 -14.06
C SER A 24 34.29 28.47 -15.52
N ARG A 25 33.24 29.20 -15.92
CA ARG A 25 32.78 29.53 -17.30
C ARG A 25 31.58 28.75 -17.84
N VAL A 26 30.40 29.25 -17.48
CA VAL A 26 29.27 29.35 -18.41
C VAL A 26 28.87 30.82 -18.51
N THR A 27 29.56 31.56 -19.37
CA THR A 27 29.11 32.87 -19.84
C THR A 27 28.20 32.66 -21.06
N LEU A 28 26.93 33.03 -20.93
CA LEU A 28 25.98 33.12 -22.03
C LEU A 28 26.50 34.11 -23.10
N HIS A 29 26.88 33.60 -24.27
CA HIS A 29 26.96 34.42 -25.48
C HIS A 29 25.85 34.02 -26.47
N ARG A 30 25.20 35.05 -27.03
CA ARG A 30 24.21 34.95 -28.11
C ARG A 30 24.85 34.28 -29.33
N GLY A 31 24.58 32.98 -29.52
CA GLY A 31 24.80 32.29 -30.78
C GLY A 31 25.65 31.02 -30.66
N GLY A 32 25.00 29.87 -30.85
CA GLY A 32 25.63 28.59 -31.20
C GLY A 32 26.19 27.75 -30.05
N ILE A 33 25.74 26.49 -29.95
CA ILE A 33 26.30 25.46 -29.07
C ILE A 33 27.53 24.86 -29.76
N THR A 34 28.71 24.91 -29.14
CA THR A 34 29.87 24.10 -29.53
C THR A 34 30.32 23.20 -28.39
N GLN A 35 30.31 21.89 -28.60
CA GLN A 35 30.90 20.89 -27.71
C GLN A 35 32.40 20.76 -28.02
N GLN A 36 33.25 20.91 -27.01
CA GLN A 36 34.62 20.36 -27.04
C GLN A 36 34.74 19.33 -25.91
N GLY A 37 35.00 18.08 -26.30
CA GLY A 37 35.25 16.99 -25.35
C GLY A 37 36.68 16.99 -24.85
N HIS A 38 36.88 16.67 -23.57
CA HIS A 38 38.15 16.16 -23.06
C HIS A 38 37.95 15.25 -21.82
N LYS A 39 38.93 14.38 -21.64
CA LYS A 39 38.97 13.07 -20.98
C LYS A 39 38.70 13.03 -19.47
N GLU A 40 38.10 11.90 -19.08
CA GLU A 40 37.90 11.43 -17.71
C GLU A 40 39.21 11.32 -16.90
N ALA A 41 39.20 11.84 -15.68
CA ALA A 41 40.13 11.46 -14.62
C ALA A 41 39.33 11.04 -13.38
N SER A 42 39.49 9.78 -13.00
CA SER A 42 38.83 9.08 -11.89
C SER A 42 39.21 9.65 -10.52
N CYS A 43 38.23 9.97 -9.67
CA CYS A 43 38.42 10.11 -8.23
C CYS A 43 37.67 8.99 -7.48
N PRO A 44 38.36 8.17 -6.66
CA PRO A 44 37.75 7.16 -5.82
C PRO A 44 37.32 7.79 -4.47
N LEU A 45 36.27 7.22 -3.84
CA LEU A 45 35.69 7.59 -2.54
C LEU A 45 34.41 8.47 -2.60
N VAL A 46 33.32 7.90 -3.14
CA VAL A 46 31.95 8.28 -2.71
C VAL A 46 31.15 6.99 -2.50
N PHE A 47 30.61 6.82 -1.30
CA PHE A 47 29.78 5.67 -0.91
C PHE A 47 28.55 5.55 -1.84
N PRO A 48 28.20 4.33 -2.30
CA PRO A 48 27.24 4.12 -3.40
C PRO A 48 25.76 4.36 -3.06
N TYR A 49 25.39 4.56 -1.79
CA TYR A 49 23.97 4.70 -1.41
C TYR A 49 23.42 6.13 -1.63
N SER A 50 24.22 7.18 -1.50
CA SER A 50 23.76 8.57 -1.67
C SER A 50 23.63 9.00 -3.14
N THR A 51 24.48 8.45 -4.02
CA THR A 51 24.53 8.74 -5.45
C THR A 51 23.37 8.15 -6.25
N ILE A 52 22.83 7.00 -5.82
CA ILE A 52 21.68 6.36 -6.49
C ILE A 52 20.39 7.12 -6.19
N MET A 53 20.20 7.53 -4.93
CA MET A 53 19.00 8.29 -4.53
C MET A 53 18.99 9.67 -5.18
N THR A 54 20.13 10.36 -5.22
CA THR A 54 20.28 11.67 -5.88
C THR A 54 20.14 11.59 -7.41
N ARG A 55 20.66 10.54 -8.06
CA ARG A 55 20.40 10.28 -9.51
C ARG A 55 18.93 10.05 -9.80
N SER A 56 18.25 9.23 -9.00
CA SER A 56 16.82 8.98 -9.17
C SER A 56 16.01 10.27 -9.03
N ILE A 57 16.35 11.12 -8.06
CA ILE A 57 15.70 12.42 -7.87
C ILE A 57 15.95 13.35 -9.06
N ALA A 58 17.18 13.43 -9.56
CA ALA A 58 17.51 14.26 -10.74
C ALA A 58 16.80 13.77 -12.01
N GLU A 59 16.70 12.46 -12.21
CA GLU A 59 15.97 11.86 -13.34
C GLU A 59 14.46 12.10 -13.24
N THR A 60 13.89 11.98 -12.04
CA THR A 60 12.46 12.24 -11.80
C THR A 60 12.15 13.73 -11.96
N ALA A 61 13.01 14.61 -11.45
CA ALA A 61 12.91 16.06 -11.62
C ALA A 61 13.06 16.46 -13.10
N LYS A 62 13.97 15.83 -13.84
CA LYS A 62 14.14 16.05 -15.28
C LYS A 62 12.93 15.54 -16.07
N HIS A 63 12.37 14.39 -15.72
CA HIS A 63 11.17 13.87 -16.36
C HIS A 63 9.94 14.73 -16.07
N PHE A 64 9.79 15.19 -14.83
CA PHE A 64 8.77 16.16 -14.45
C PHE A 64 8.98 17.47 -15.22
N TYR A 65 10.20 17.99 -15.29
CA TYR A 65 10.52 19.23 -16.00
C TYR A 65 10.28 19.10 -17.50
N ASP A 66 10.70 18.02 -18.15
CA ASP A 66 10.44 17.77 -19.57
C ASP A 66 8.94 17.60 -19.84
N SER A 67 8.21 16.91 -18.95
CA SER A 67 6.76 16.73 -19.08
C SER A 67 6.01 18.04 -18.84
N PHE A 68 6.41 18.82 -17.82
CA PHE A 68 5.85 20.12 -17.49
C PHE A 68 6.12 21.15 -18.58
N LEU A 69 7.35 21.19 -19.12
CA LEU A 69 7.70 22.04 -20.24
C LEU A 69 6.89 21.69 -21.48
N LYS A 70 6.88 20.42 -21.89
CA LYS A 70 6.23 19.98 -23.14
C LYS A 70 4.70 20.07 -23.09
N LEU A 71 4.10 19.73 -21.95
CA LEU A 71 2.64 19.56 -21.86
C LEU A 71 1.94 20.75 -21.22
N PHE A 72 2.63 21.56 -20.41
CA PHE A 72 2.01 22.64 -19.65
C PHE A 72 2.49 24.03 -20.08
N LEU A 73 3.80 24.22 -20.29
CA LEU A 73 4.34 25.51 -20.76
C LEU A 73 4.17 25.74 -22.25
N VAL A 74 4.54 24.78 -23.10
CA VAL A 74 4.54 24.96 -24.56
C VAL A 74 3.15 25.35 -25.08
N PRO A 75 2.03 24.72 -24.64
CA PRO A 75 0.68 25.14 -25.02
C PRO A 75 0.30 26.54 -24.53
N LYS A 76 0.58 26.87 -23.26
CA LYS A 76 0.30 28.21 -22.69
C LYS A 76 1.13 29.32 -23.35
N ILE A 77 2.38 29.05 -23.71
CA ILE A 77 3.22 29.98 -24.47
C ILE A 77 2.67 30.17 -25.89
N THR A 78 2.15 29.13 -26.53
CA THR A 78 1.51 29.25 -27.85
C THR A 78 0.16 29.96 -27.81
N GLU A 79 -0.57 29.92 -26.69
CA GLU A 79 -1.78 30.72 -26.46
C GLU A 79 -1.46 32.19 -26.19
N ILE A 80 -0.45 32.48 -25.34
CA ILE A 80 0.03 33.85 -25.07
C ILE A 80 0.65 34.47 -26.33
N GLY A 81 1.28 33.66 -27.19
CA GLY A 81 1.80 34.09 -28.49
C GLY A 81 0.73 34.52 -29.51
N LYS A 82 -0.57 34.41 -29.19
CA LYS A 82 -1.67 34.95 -30.00
C LYS A 82 -2.21 36.29 -29.48
N GLU A 83 -1.86 36.71 -28.27
CA GLU A 83 -2.14 38.06 -27.78
C GLU A 83 -0.86 38.89 -27.83
N ASP A 84 -0.72 39.63 -28.93
CA ASP A 84 0.28 40.68 -29.10
C ASP A 84 0.13 41.72 -27.98
N ASN A 85 0.88 41.58 -26.90
CA ASN A 85 1.24 42.70 -26.03
C ASN A 85 2.64 42.51 -25.46
N ARG A 86 3.61 43.07 -26.21
CA ARG A 86 4.95 43.36 -25.71
C ARG A 86 4.87 44.43 -24.63
N SER A 87 4.85 44.02 -23.36
CA SER A 87 5.35 44.88 -22.28
C SER A 87 6.48 44.16 -21.55
N MET A 88 7.67 44.72 -21.70
CA MET A 88 8.93 44.32 -21.08
C MET A 88 8.82 44.42 -19.55
N PHE A 89 8.64 43.29 -18.87
CA PHE A 89 8.56 43.23 -17.41
C PHE A 89 9.95 42.88 -16.85
N GLN A 90 10.56 43.77 -16.07
CA GLN A 90 11.83 43.53 -15.37
C GLN A 90 11.55 42.85 -14.02
N PRO A 91 12.39 41.88 -13.57
CA PRO A 91 12.21 41.24 -12.27
C PRO A 91 12.58 42.22 -11.13
N PRO A 92 11.82 42.25 -10.02
CA PRO A 92 12.16 43.07 -8.87
C PRO A 92 13.35 42.47 -8.11
N GLU A 93 14.39 43.28 -7.88
CA GLU A 93 15.47 42.99 -6.95
C GLU A 93 14.95 43.21 -5.53
N GLY A 94 14.79 42.11 -4.77
CA GLY A 94 14.38 42.19 -3.36
C GLY A 94 14.27 40.83 -2.70
N THR A 95 14.93 40.69 -1.55
CA THR A 95 14.96 39.55 -0.63
C THR A 95 13.55 39.19 -0.13
N LEU A 96 12.93 38.21 -0.79
CA LEU A 96 11.75 37.47 -0.34
C LEU A 96 12.13 35.99 -0.26
N GLU A 97 13.13 35.71 0.57
CA GLU A 97 13.75 34.39 0.65
C GLU A 97 12.89 33.45 1.53
N GLN A 98 12.52 32.30 0.95
CA GLN A 98 12.00 31.07 1.55
C GLN A 98 10.47 30.88 1.68
N SER A 99 9.67 31.83 2.20
CA SER A 99 8.23 31.56 2.42
C SER A 99 7.35 31.71 1.17
N PHE A 100 7.73 32.58 0.24
CA PHE A 100 6.96 32.90 -0.97
C PHE A 100 7.10 31.82 -2.07
N GLU A 101 8.11 30.96 -2.00
CA GLU A 101 8.42 29.97 -3.03
C GLU A 101 7.52 28.73 -2.98
N PHE A 102 7.13 28.29 -1.78
CA PHE A 102 6.47 27.00 -1.59
C PHE A 102 4.97 27.00 -1.93
N HIS A 103 4.27 28.09 -1.64
CA HIS A 103 2.84 28.24 -1.97
C HIS A 103 2.60 28.16 -3.49
N HIS A 104 3.41 28.88 -4.28
CA HIS A 104 3.33 28.84 -5.73
C HIS A 104 3.70 27.49 -6.34
N ILE A 105 4.61 26.75 -5.71
CA ILE A 105 4.94 25.38 -6.11
C ILE A 105 3.72 24.48 -5.96
N LEU A 106 3.02 24.57 -4.83
CA LEU A 106 1.83 23.76 -4.56
C LEU A 106 0.65 24.15 -5.46
N ASP A 107 0.46 25.43 -5.75
CA ASP A 107 -0.55 25.89 -6.71
C ASP A 107 -0.30 25.28 -8.10
N VAL A 108 0.96 25.26 -8.52
CA VAL A 108 1.35 24.62 -9.79
C VAL A 108 1.11 23.11 -9.73
N HIS A 109 1.37 22.47 -8.60
CA HIS A 109 1.08 21.04 -8.44
C HIS A 109 -0.41 20.75 -8.47
N ASN A 110 -1.26 21.53 -7.79
CA ASN A 110 -2.71 21.39 -7.86
C ASN A 110 -3.25 21.61 -9.29
N GLN A 111 -2.66 22.55 -10.04
CA GLN A 111 -2.96 22.73 -11.47
C GLN A 111 -2.50 21.54 -12.33
N CYS A 112 -1.35 20.94 -12.02
CA CYS A 112 -0.87 19.76 -12.72
C CYS A 112 -1.66 18.50 -12.36
N LEU A 113 -2.15 18.37 -11.13
CA LEU A 113 -3.02 17.28 -10.66
C LEU A 113 -4.41 17.32 -11.32
N SER A 114 -4.88 18.49 -11.75
CA SER A 114 -6.13 18.67 -12.48
C SER A 114 -5.97 18.62 -14.01
N HIS A 115 -4.76 18.42 -14.52
CA HIS A 115 -4.46 18.44 -15.96
C HIS A 115 -4.86 17.13 -16.66
N ASP A 116 -5.28 17.19 -17.93
CA ASP A 116 -5.77 16.04 -18.72
C ASP A 116 -4.74 14.90 -18.87
N SER A 117 -3.45 15.24 -18.93
CA SER A 117 -2.38 14.25 -19.12
C SER A 117 -2.08 13.44 -17.85
N ALA A 118 -2.32 12.13 -17.91
CA ALA A 118 -2.03 11.18 -16.85
C ALA A 118 -0.54 11.12 -16.45
N THR A 119 0.37 11.32 -17.40
CA THR A 119 1.82 11.31 -17.15
C THR A 119 2.25 12.51 -16.32
N LEU A 120 1.62 13.67 -16.54
CA LEU A 120 1.89 14.88 -15.77
C LEU A 120 1.35 14.75 -14.34
N ARG A 121 0.11 14.24 -14.18
CA ARG A 121 -0.46 13.97 -12.85
C ARG A 121 0.43 13.03 -12.03
N THR A 122 0.82 11.90 -12.62
CA THR A 122 1.70 10.92 -11.97
C THR A 122 3.07 11.52 -11.62
N SER A 123 3.69 12.26 -12.53
CA SER A 123 4.99 12.90 -12.28
C SER A 123 4.89 13.96 -11.18
N SER A 124 3.77 14.69 -11.10
CA SER A 124 3.51 15.68 -10.05
C SER A 124 3.40 15.02 -8.68
N LEU A 125 2.70 13.88 -8.60
CA LEU A 125 2.58 13.11 -7.35
C LEU A 125 3.92 12.54 -6.88
N LEU A 126 4.71 11.99 -7.80
CA LEU A 126 6.06 11.51 -7.46
C LEU A 126 6.97 12.65 -6.98
N TRP A 127 6.84 13.83 -7.58
CA TRP A 127 7.58 14.99 -7.14
C TRP A 127 7.14 15.46 -5.74
N ILE A 128 5.84 15.55 -5.48
CA ILE A 128 5.30 15.83 -4.13
C ILE A 128 5.87 14.84 -3.12
N GLN A 129 5.88 13.54 -3.44
CA GLN A 129 6.43 12.51 -2.57
C GLN A 129 7.91 12.74 -2.26
N GLN A 130 8.71 13.08 -3.28
CA GLN A 130 10.14 13.32 -3.12
C GLN A 130 10.43 14.58 -2.31
N GLN A 131 9.64 15.64 -2.49
CA GLN A 131 9.80 16.87 -1.73
C GLN A 131 9.41 16.68 -0.27
N TYR A 132 8.30 15.99 -0.01
CA TYR A 132 7.88 15.68 1.36
C TYR A 132 8.93 14.85 2.11
N LYS A 133 9.59 13.90 1.42
CA LYS A 133 10.71 13.13 1.99
C LYS A 133 11.95 13.97 2.31
N LYS A 134 12.17 15.08 1.61
CA LYS A 134 13.33 15.96 1.81
C LYS A 134 13.10 16.97 2.92
N ASP A 135 11.95 17.63 2.92
CA ASP A 135 11.61 18.66 3.88
C ASP A 135 10.13 18.56 4.28
N PRO A 136 9.79 17.72 5.28
CA PRO A 136 8.40 17.54 5.71
C PRO A 136 7.86 18.78 6.44
N VAL A 137 8.72 19.61 7.05
CA VAL A 137 8.30 20.78 7.85
C VAL A 137 7.74 21.87 6.94
N ALA A 138 8.33 22.06 5.76
CA ALA A 138 7.84 23.01 4.77
C ALA A 138 6.41 22.68 4.27
N PHE A 139 6.00 21.41 4.30
CA PHE A 139 4.67 20.99 3.86
C PHE A 139 3.56 21.31 4.86
N ILE A 140 3.87 21.44 6.16
CA ILE A 140 2.88 21.54 7.25
C ILE A 140 1.76 22.56 6.98
N PRO A 141 2.04 23.81 6.55
CA PRO A 141 1.01 24.82 6.36
C PRO A 141 0.01 24.50 5.24
N PHE A 142 0.31 23.52 4.40
CA PHE A 142 -0.46 23.21 3.19
C PHE A 142 -1.00 21.78 3.17
N LEU A 143 -0.81 21.02 4.25
CA LEU A 143 -1.18 19.61 4.29
C LEU A 143 -2.66 19.39 4.08
N ASP A 144 -3.54 20.24 4.63
CA ASP A 144 -4.98 20.07 4.46
C ASP A 144 -5.42 20.23 2.99
N VAL A 145 -4.90 21.25 2.31
CA VAL A 145 -5.21 21.49 0.89
C VAL A 145 -4.68 20.36 0.03
N LEU A 146 -3.44 19.94 0.26
CA LEU A 146 -2.82 18.82 -0.45
C LEU A 146 -3.56 17.51 -0.18
N PHE A 147 -3.95 17.25 1.07
CA PHE A 147 -4.68 16.04 1.45
C PHE A 147 -6.00 15.95 0.71
N GLN A 148 -6.79 17.03 0.66
CA GLN A 148 -8.05 17.03 -0.12
C GLN A 148 -7.81 16.79 -1.62
N ALA A 149 -6.81 17.45 -2.23
CA ALA A 149 -6.46 17.21 -3.63
C ALA A 149 -6.04 15.75 -3.89
N LEU A 150 -5.32 15.13 -2.96
CA LEU A 150 -4.91 13.72 -3.05
C LEU A 150 -6.10 12.76 -2.88
N LEU A 151 -7.06 13.08 -2.01
CA LEU A 151 -8.29 12.30 -1.87
C LEU A 151 -9.11 12.31 -3.17
N GLU A 152 -9.19 13.45 -3.86
CA GLU A 152 -9.83 13.53 -5.18
C GLU A 152 -9.12 12.64 -6.22
N CYS A 153 -7.78 12.57 -6.16
CA CYS A 153 -6.97 11.72 -7.03
C CYS A 153 -7.24 10.21 -6.84
N LEU A 154 -7.85 9.77 -5.74
CA LEU A 154 -8.24 8.35 -5.54
C LEU A 154 -9.30 7.88 -6.54
N ARG A 155 -10.08 8.83 -7.08
CA ARG A 155 -11.11 8.58 -8.10
C ARG A 155 -10.57 8.65 -9.53
N ASP A 156 -9.29 8.95 -9.73
CA ASP A 156 -8.69 9.07 -11.07
C ASP A 156 -8.77 7.73 -11.82
N PRO A 157 -9.18 7.70 -13.10
CA PRO A 157 -9.26 6.46 -13.88
C PRO A 157 -7.89 5.77 -14.06
N THR A 158 -6.79 6.50 -13.94
CA THR A 158 -5.43 6.00 -14.15
C THR A 158 -4.89 5.30 -12.90
N ILE A 159 -4.53 4.03 -13.03
CA ILE A 159 -3.96 3.23 -11.94
C ILE A 159 -2.65 3.83 -11.40
N GLY A 160 -1.81 4.40 -12.27
CA GLY A 160 -0.56 5.06 -11.85
C GLY A 160 -0.81 6.25 -10.91
N VAL A 161 -1.79 7.09 -11.23
CA VAL A 161 -2.18 8.25 -10.40
C VAL A 161 -2.73 7.76 -9.05
N LEU A 162 -3.62 6.77 -9.06
CA LEU A 162 -4.15 6.13 -7.84
C LEU A 162 -3.04 5.56 -6.94
N THR A 163 -2.10 4.82 -7.53
CA THR A 163 -1.03 4.17 -6.78
C THR A 163 -0.08 5.21 -6.16
N SER A 164 0.26 6.24 -6.94
CA SER A 164 1.11 7.34 -6.45
C SER A 164 0.40 8.20 -5.41
N SER A 165 -0.90 8.48 -5.56
CA SER A 165 -1.66 9.27 -4.58
C SER A 165 -1.79 8.53 -3.26
N VAL A 166 -2.09 7.22 -3.29
CA VAL A 166 -2.08 6.39 -2.08
C VAL A 166 -0.70 6.36 -1.43
N ALA A 167 0.37 6.19 -2.21
CA ALA A 167 1.73 6.21 -1.65
C ALA A 167 2.08 7.53 -0.95
N VAL A 168 1.68 8.67 -1.52
CA VAL A 168 1.84 9.98 -0.88
C VAL A 168 0.99 10.09 0.37
N LEU A 169 -0.30 9.71 0.32
CA LEU A 169 -1.21 9.73 1.48
C LEU A 169 -0.70 8.86 2.63
N MET A 170 -0.09 7.71 2.34
CA MET A 170 0.57 6.87 3.34
C MET A 170 1.76 7.59 3.98
N ASP A 171 2.63 8.21 3.18
CA ASP A 171 3.78 8.97 3.72
C ASP A 171 3.30 10.19 4.55
N LEU A 172 2.20 10.85 4.17
CA LEU A 172 1.63 12.00 4.88
C LEU A 172 0.95 11.63 6.20
N THR A 173 0.21 10.52 6.23
CA THR A 173 -0.53 10.07 7.43
C THR A 173 0.37 9.35 8.44
N PHE A 174 1.56 8.89 8.00
CA PHE A 174 2.60 8.30 8.83
C PHE A 174 3.94 9.05 8.68
N PRO A 175 4.02 10.27 9.24
CA PRO A 175 5.24 11.07 9.14
C PRO A 175 6.44 10.36 9.77
N ARG A 176 7.49 10.12 8.98
CA ARG A 176 8.70 9.38 9.38
C ARG A 176 9.61 10.12 10.37
N HIS A 177 9.44 11.42 10.56
CA HIS A 177 10.50 12.30 11.09
C HIS A 177 10.15 13.16 12.32
N VAL A 178 9.02 12.95 13.00
CA VAL A 178 8.67 13.79 14.18
C VAL A 178 9.04 13.15 15.54
N CYS A 179 9.54 11.92 15.57
CA CYS A 179 10.02 11.29 16.81
C CYS A 179 11.53 11.42 16.97
N SER A 180 12.01 12.59 17.40
CA SER A 180 13.28 12.72 18.13
C SER A 180 12.97 12.91 19.61
N PRO A 181 13.30 11.95 20.51
CA PRO A 181 13.11 12.09 21.96
C PRO A 181 14.13 13.03 22.65
N SER A 182 14.84 13.86 21.90
CA SER A 182 16.03 14.58 22.37
C SER A 182 15.96 16.09 22.08
N GLY A 183 14.84 16.72 22.41
CA GLY A 183 14.70 18.17 22.50
C GLY A 183 14.14 18.51 23.87
N GLY A 184 14.78 19.46 24.57
CA GLY A 184 14.40 19.87 25.92
C GLY A 184 12.96 20.39 26.05
N PRO A 185 12.52 20.70 27.28
CA PRO A 185 11.12 20.95 27.61
C PRO A 185 10.47 22.19 26.98
N ASP A 186 11.17 22.95 26.12
CA ASP A 186 10.75 24.29 25.69
C ASP A 186 10.60 24.48 24.17
N THR A 187 10.63 23.43 23.34
CA THR A 187 10.23 23.53 21.91
C THR A 187 8.99 22.67 21.63
N GLY A 188 7.87 23.11 22.19
CA GLY A 188 6.57 22.50 21.98
C GLY A 188 5.98 22.82 20.61
N TYR A 189 6.30 22.00 19.62
CA TYR A 189 5.44 21.78 18.45
C TYR A 189 5.58 20.31 18.00
N SER A 190 4.97 19.38 18.74
CA SER A 190 4.56 18.12 18.15
C SER A 190 3.33 18.43 17.29
N TYR A 191 3.54 18.75 16.02
CA TYR A 191 2.47 18.63 15.03
C TYR A 191 2.22 17.14 14.86
N ASP A 192 1.46 16.59 15.81
CA ASP A 192 0.66 15.41 15.59
C ASP A 192 -0.30 15.76 14.45
N LEU A 193 0.16 15.56 13.20
CA LEU A 193 -0.71 15.57 12.02
C LEU A 193 -1.79 14.49 12.13
N ASN A 194 -1.53 13.49 12.96
CA ASN A 194 -2.55 12.69 13.61
C ASN A 194 -3.08 13.45 14.83
N GLY A 195 -3.79 14.58 14.65
CA GLY A 195 -4.39 15.29 15.78
C GLY A 195 -5.11 14.26 16.64
N ALA A 196 -4.70 14.12 17.92
CA ALA A 196 -5.04 13.17 19.00
C ALA A 196 -5.69 11.77 18.71
N ASP A 197 -6.42 11.57 17.61
CA ASP A 197 -7.37 10.50 17.33
C ASP A 197 -7.12 9.72 16.02
N GLY A 198 -6.14 10.08 15.18
CA GLY A 198 -5.86 9.33 13.94
C GLY A 198 -6.94 9.48 12.83
N THR A 199 -7.67 10.59 12.85
CA THR A 199 -8.79 10.92 11.95
C THR A 199 -8.41 10.99 10.47
N TYR A 200 -7.26 11.56 10.11
CA TYR A 200 -6.84 11.67 8.70
C TYR A 200 -6.64 10.31 8.04
N PHE A 201 -6.03 9.35 8.76
CA PHE A 201 -5.83 8.01 8.21
C PHE A 201 -7.14 7.25 8.03
N VAL A 202 -8.03 7.31 9.02
CA VAL A 202 -9.37 6.69 8.91
C VAL A 202 -10.17 7.34 7.77
N THR A 203 -10.16 8.67 7.68
CA THR A 203 -10.82 9.41 6.57
C THR A 203 -10.26 9.01 5.21
N PHE A 204 -8.93 8.85 5.11
CA PHE A 204 -8.30 8.36 3.89
C PHE A 204 -8.77 6.95 3.53
N VAL A 205 -8.79 6.02 4.50
CA VAL A 205 -9.26 4.64 4.29
C VAL A 205 -10.73 4.61 3.86
N GLU A 206 -11.60 5.38 4.51
CA GLU A 206 -13.01 5.52 4.14
C GLU A 206 -13.17 6.02 2.70
N LYS A 207 -12.48 7.11 2.35
CA LYS A 207 -12.55 7.71 1.01
C LYS A 207 -11.95 6.80 -0.07
N LEU A 208 -10.92 6.03 0.26
CA LEU A 208 -10.35 5.01 -0.62
C LEU A 208 -11.37 3.90 -0.89
N LEU A 209 -12.01 3.36 0.15
CA LEU A 209 -13.01 2.30 0.00
C LEU A 209 -14.25 2.81 -0.75
N GLU A 210 -14.70 4.04 -0.51
CA GLU A 210 -15.76 4.69 -1.30
C GLU A 210 -15.38 4.77 -2.79
N ALA A 211 -14.17 5.25 -3.11
CA ALA A 211 -13.70 5.37 -4.49
C ALA A 211 -13.58 4.00 -5.19
N LEU A 212 -13.16 2.95 -4.46
CA LEU A 212 -13.13 1.59 -4.99
C LEU A 212 -14.54 1.03 -5.23
N LYS A 213 -15.51 1.38 -4.38
CA LYS A 213 -16.89 0.92 -4.49
C LYS A 213 -17.63 1.50 -5.69
N GLU A 214 -17.27 2.71 -6.11
CA GLU A 214 -17.84 3.39 -7.28
C GLU A 214 -17.51 2.65 -8.60
N ASP A 215 -16.31 2.07 -8.75
CA ASP A 215 -15.88 1.35 -9.96
C ASP A 215 -15.83 -0.18 -9.77
N ARG A 216 -16.99 -0.83 -9.87
CA ARG A 216 -17.09 -2.30 -9.73
C ARG A 216 -16.44 -3.10 -10.86
N LYS A 217 -16.23 -2.51 -12.04
CA LYS A 217 -15.74 -3.27 -13.21
C LYS A 217 -14.25 -3.55 -13.10
N LEU A 218 -13.48 -2.56 -12.66
CA LEU A 218 -12.03 -2.66 -12.48
C LEU A 218 -11.62 -2.80 -11.01
N LEU A 219 -12.58 -3.10 -10.13
CA LEU A 219 -12.38 -3.17 -8.67
C LEU A 219 -11.14 -3.98 -8.29
N ARG A 220 -10.97 -5.19 -8.86
CA ARG A 220 -9.85 -6.07 -8.49
C ARG A 220 -8.50 -5.45 -8.82
N GLU A 221 -8.34 -4.93 -10.04
CA GLU A 221 -7.09 -4.33 -10.50
C GLU A 221 -6.78 -3.04 -9.73
N ARG A 222 -7.77 -2.15 -9.58
CA ARG A 222 -7.63 -0.88 -8.86
C ARG A 222 -7.37 -1.10 -7.37
N ALA A 223 -8.11 -1.97 -6.70
CA ALA A 223 -7.91 -2.25 -5.28
C ALA A 223 -6.56 -2.94 -5.03
N MET A 224 -6.13 -3.86 -5.90
CA MET A 224 -4.80 -4.47 -5.77
C MET A 224 -3.69 -3.42 -5.91
N ALA A 225 -3.81 -2.49 -6.86
CA ALA A 225 -2.85 -1.40 -7.02
C ALA A 225 -2.87 -0.40 -5.86
N ALA A 226 -4.05 -0.06 -5.33
CA ALA A 226 -4.21 0.88 -4.22
C ALA A 226 -3.74 0.29 -2.87
N LEU A 227 -4.04 -0.98 -2.60
CA LEU A 227 -3.66 -1.61 -1.32
C LEU A 227 -2.18 -1.99 -1.27
N ARG A 228 -1.51 -2.11 -2.44
CA ARG A 228 -0.10 -2.49 -2.52
C ARG A 228 0.83 -1.50 -1.79
N PRO A 229 0.79 -0.17 -2.01
CA PRO A 229 1.58 0.77 -1.21
C PRO A 229 1.30 0.71 0.30
N MET A 230 0.08 0.34 0.71
CA MET A 230 -0.29 0.19 2.12
C MET A 230 0.34 -1.03 2.79
N CYS A 231 0.88 -1.97 2.00
CA CYS A 231 1.53 -3.19 2.48
C CYS A 231 3.00 -2.99 2.90
N ALA A 232 3.56 -1.79 2.73
CA ALA A 232 4.91 -1.48 3.17
C ALA A 232 5.08 -1.81 4.66
N VAL A 233 6.24 -2.39 5.02
CA VAL A 233 6.51 -2.95 6.37
C VAL A 233 6.17 -1.97 7.50
N GLU A 234 6.46 -0.69 7.29
CA GLU A 234 6.25 0.40 8.26
C GLU A 234 4.78 0.61 8.63
N PHE A 235 3.84 0.30 7.74
CA PHE A 235 2.43 0.67 7.87
C PHE A 235 1.48 -0.53 7.86
N ALA A 236 1.98 -1.72 7.52
CA ALA A 236 1.17 -2.90 7.23
C ALA A 236 0.17 -3.25 8.36
N GLU A 237 0.60 -3.30 9.61
CA GLU A 237 -0.26 -3.71 10.73
C GLU A 237 -1.40 -2.71 10.96
N ARG A 238 -1.08 -1.40 11.04
CA ARG A 238 -2.08 -0.34 11.24
C ARG A 238 -3.02 -0.22 10.04
N SER A 239 -2.50 -0.42 8.83
CA SER A 239 -3.30 -0.37 7.59
C SER A 239 -4.30 -1.50 7.50
N PHE A 240 -3.85 -2.74 7.74
CA PHE A 240 -4.73 -3.90 7.74
C PHE A 240 -5.77 -3.81 8.86
N LYS A 241 -5.39 -3.31 10.04
CA LYS A 241 -6.33 -3.07 11.15
C LYS A 241 -7.40 -2.05 10.78
N SER A 242 -7.00 -0.87 10.30
CA SER A 242 -7.94 0.20 9.93
C SER A 242 -8.87 -0.21 8.79
N LEU A 243 -8.33 -0.86 7.75
CA LEU A 243 -9.14 -1.41 6.66
C LEU A 243 -10.19 -2.39 7.19
N ALA A 244 -9.81 -3.29 8.11
CA ALA A 244 -10.72 -4.25 8.70
C ALA A 244 -11.79 -3.61 9.58
N GLU A 245 -11.42 -2.61 10.38
CA GLU A 245 -12.36 -1.85 11.22
C GLU A 245 -13.39 -1.11 10.36
N VAL A 246 -12.97 -0.41 9.30
CA VAL A 246 -13.89 0.32 8.39
C VAL A 246 -14.77 -0.65 7.60
N LEU A 247 -14.20 -1.75 7.08
CA LEU A 247 -14.95 -2.75 6.31
C LEU A 247 -16.02 -3.47 7.12
N CYS A 248 -15.83 -3.65 8.44
CA CYS A 248 -16.80 -4.30 9.31
C CYS A 248 -18.14 -3.55 9.41
N TYR A 249 -18.16 -2.24 9.14
CA TYR A 249 -19.37 -1.41 9.19
C TYR A 249 -20.05 -1.24 7.82
N ASP A 250 -19.45 -1.72 6.73
CA ASP A 250 -20.05 -1.60 5.40
C ASP A 250 -21.20 -2.61 5.20
N HIS A 251 -22.34 -2.14 4.71
CA HIS A 251 -23.52 -2.95 4.43
C HIS A 251 -23.41 -3.82 3.17
N ASP A 252 -22.49 -3.52 2.25
CA ASP A 252 -22.29 -4.29 1.03
C ASP A 252 -21.33 -5.46 1.24
N THR A 253 -21.87 -6.59 1.72
CA THR A 253 -21.10 -7.80 2.01
C THR A 253 -20.34 -8.36 0.79
N LYS A 254 -20.83 -8.15 -0.44
CA LYS A 254 -20.14 -8.59 -1.66
C LYS A 254 -18.90 -7.74 -1.93
N PHE A 255 -19.01 -6.43 -1.75
CA PHE A 255 -17.86 -5.54 -1.84
C PHE A 255 -16.81 -5.88 -0.77
N VAL A 256 -17.24 -6.06 0.48
CA VAL A 256 -16.35 -6.46 1.59
C VAL A 256 -15.65 -7.78 1.28
N SER A 257 -16.39 -8.80 0.82
CA SER A 257 -15.83 -10.10 0.43
C SER A 257 -14.76 -9.96 -0.66
N ASN A 258 -14.97 -9.11 -1.68
CA ASN A 258 -13.98 -8.88 -2.74
C ASN A 258 -12.71 -8.20 -2.22
N ILE A 259 -12.85 -7.18 -1.36
CA ILE A 259 -11.70 -6.50 -0.77
C ILE A 259 -10.92 -7.47 0.14
N VAL A 260 -11.62 -8.28 0.94
CA VAL A 260 -11.02 -9.31 1.79
C VAL A 260 -10.25 -10.34 0.96
N ASP A 261 -10.76 -10.80 -0.19
CA ASP A 261 -10.02 -11.70 -1.08
C ASP A 261 -8.69 -11.08 -1.58
N ILE A 262 -8.72 -9.79 -1.92
CA ILE A 262 -7.52 -9.04 -2.36
C ILE A 262 -6.54 -8.89 -1.21
N MET A 263 -7.01 -8.49 -0.02
CA MET A 263 -6.18 -8.39 1.19
C MET A 263 -5.57 -9.76 1.56
N ASN A 264 -6.34 -10.84 1.46
CA ASN A 264 -5.86 -12.20 1.72
C ASN A 264 -4.79 -12.62 0.71
N THR A 265 -5.02 -12.36 -0.58
CA THR A 265 -4.04 -12.62 -1.64
C THR A 265 -2.75 -11.84 -1.38
N LEU A 266 -2.84 -10.55 -1.04
CA LEU A 266 -1.69 -9.72 -0.69
C LEU A 266 -0.96 -10.27 0.54
N LEU A 267 -1.68 -10.62 1.61
CA LEU A 267 -1.13 -11.17 2.84
C LEU A 267 -0.32 -12.45 2.60
N VAL A 268 -0.78 -13.34 1.72
CA VAL A 268 -0.11 -14.60 1.43
C VAL A 268 1.07 -14.43 0.47
N THR A 269 0.94 -13.56 -0.55
CA THR A 269 1.90 -13.50 -1.68
C THR A 269 2.96 -12.41 -1.52
N SER A 270 2.69 -11.32 -0.79
CA SER A 270 3.59 -10.15 -0.76
C SER A 270 4.78 -10.36 0.16
N ALA A 271 5.99 -10.11 -0.34
CA ALA A 271 7.20 -10.18 0.48
C ALA A 271 7.20 -9.16 1.63
N GLU A 272 6.67 -7.96 1.38
CA GLU A 272 6.58 -6.84 2.33
C GLU A 272 5.80 -7.19 3.60
N LEU A 273 4.81 -8.08 3.51
CA LEU A 273 3.98 -8.51 4.65
C LEU A 273 4.60 -9.64 5.48
N ALA A 274 5.90 -9.93 5.30
CA ALA A 274 6.58 -10.98 6.07
C ALA A 274 6.58 -10.71 7.58
N HIS A 275 6.71 -9.44 7.99
CA HIS A 275 6.64 -9.07 9.40
C HIS A 275 5.25 -9.31 9.98
N LEU A 276 4.20 -8.76 9.34
CA LEU A 276 2.80 -8.96 9.72
C LEU A 276 2.44 -10.46 9.81
N ARG A 277 2.87 -11.28 8.84
CA ARG A 277 2.66 -12.74 8.90
C ARG A 277 3.30 -13.39 10.13
N ASN A 278 4.47 -12.91 10.56
CA ASN A 278 5.11 -13.42 11.78
C ASN A 278 4.34 -12.97 13.03
N THR A 279 3.88 -11.72 13.09
CA THR A 279 3.05 -11.19 14.18
C THR A 279 1.75 -11.98 14.35
N LEU A 280 1.03 -12.22 13.24
CA LEU A 280 -0.21 -13.02 13.23
C LEU A 280 0.02 -14.50 13.58
N TRP A 281 1.24 -14.98 13.41
CA TRP A 281 1.63 -16.35 13.71
C TRP A 281 2.05 -16.54 15.17
N THR A 282 2.82 -15.62 15.76
CA THR A 282 3.31 -15.72 17.15
C THR A 282 2.20 -15.46 18.15
N LEU A 283 1.38 -14.44 17.90
CA LEU A 283 0.35 -13.94 18.81
C LEU A 283 0.85 -13.68 20.24
N GLU A 284 2.11 -13.26 20.36
CA GLU A 284 2.81 -13.06 21.63
C GLU A 284 2.18 -11.93 22.45
N THR A 285 1.92 -10.79 21.81
CA THR A 285 1.43 -9.57 22.47
C THR A 285 -0.10 -9.51 22.48
N LYS A 286 -0.67 -8.79 23.44
CA LYS A 286 -2.12 -8.51 23.45
C LYS A 286 -2.56 -7.79 22.17
N GLU A 287 -1.77 -6.82 21.71
CA GLU A 287 -2.02 -6.09 20.45
C GLU A 287 -2.07 -7.02 19.23
N SER A 288 -1.18 -8.02 19.16
CA SER A 288 -1.20 -9.01 18.07
C SER A 288 -2.44 -9.92 18.09
N ARG A 289 -2.94 -10.26 19.29
CA ARG A 289 -4.18 -11.02 19.46
C ARG A 289 -5.41 -10.19 19.10
N ASP A 290 -5.44 -8.92 19.52
CA ASP A 290 -6.49 -7.98 19.16
C ASP A 290 -6.52 -7.74 17.64
N LEU A 291 -5.36 -7.53 17.02
CA LEU A 291 -5.21 -7.42 15.57
C LEU A 291 -5.75 -8.67 14.86
N PHE A 292 -5.31 -9.86 15.28
CA PHE A 292 -5.79 -11.12 14.70
C PHE A 292 -7.31 -11.26 14.83
N GLY A 293 -7.89 -10.88 15.97
CA GLY A 293 -9.33 -10.96 16.19
C GLY A 293 -10.14 -10.04 15.26
N VAL A 294 -9.70 -8.79 15.09
CA VAL A 294 -10.33 -7.82 14.17
C VAL A 294 -10.22 -8.30 12.72
N LEU A 295 -9.04 -8.76 12.30
CA LEU A 295 -8.82 -9.30 10.96
C LEU A 295 -9.65 -10.56 10.75
N LEU A 296 -9.69 -11.50 11.70
CA LEU A 296 -10.44 -12.74 11.54
C LEU A 296 -11.94 -12.49 11.35
N LYS A 297 -12.54 -11.57 12.13
CA LYS A 297 -13.95 -11.18 11.97
C LYS A 297 -14.23 -10.61 10.57
N THR A 298 -13.32 -9.79 10.05
CA THR A 298 -13.45 -9.22 8.70
C THR A 298 -13.20 -10.27 7.61
N TRP A 299 -12.26 -11.20 7.82
CA TRP A 299 -11.97 -12.26 6.86
C TRP A 299 -13.11 -13.26 6.70
N CYS A 300 -13.98 -13.38 7.71
CA CYS A 300 -15.18 -14.21 7.64
C CYS A 300 -16.23 -13.70 6.64
N TYR A 301 -16.13 -12.46 6.14
CA TYR A 301 -16.98 -11.99 5.04
C TYR A 301 -16.72 -12.71 3.73
N HIS A 302 -15.51 -13.23 3.53
CA HIS A 302 -15.21 -14.12 2.42
C HIS A 302 -15.31 -15.58 2.87
N PRO A 303 -15.99 -16.47 2.10
CA PRO A 303 -16.29 -17.83 2.54
C PRO A 303 -15.03 -18.62 2.93
N VAL A 304 -13.96 -18.50 2.15
CA VAL A 304 -12.72 -19.28 2.33
C VAL A 304 -11.62 -18.52 3.08
N ALA A 305 -11.67 -17.18 3.15
CA ALA A 305 -10.52 -16.42 3.63
C ALA A 305 -10.34 -16.55 5.16
N GLY A 306 -11.43 -16.72 5.91
CA GLY A 306 -11.37 -17.03 7.34
C GLY A 306 -10.55 -18.30 7.64
N VAL A 307 -10.74 -19.37 6.84
CA VAL A 307 -9.96 -20.61 6.97
C VAL A 307 -8.47 -20.33 6.73
N CYS A 308 -8.14 -19.54 5.71
CA CYS A 308 -6.77 -19.11 5.40
C CYS A 308 -6.11 -18.40 6.59
N MET A 309 -6.81 -17.45 7.22
CA MET A 309 -6.32 -16.73 8.41
C MET A 309 -6.11 -17.64 9.61
N CYS A 310 -7.06 -18.54 9.90
CA CYS A 310 -6.92 -19.49 10.99
C CYS A 310 -5.72 -20.41 10.79
N LEU A 311 -5.50 -20.91 9.57
CA LEU A 311 -4.33 -21.74 9.25
C LEU A 311 -3.01 -20.96 9.34
N LEU A 312 -2.99 -19.69 8.95
CA LEU A 312 -1.82 -18.81 9.06
C LEU A 312 -1.46 -18.54 10.53
N GLY A 313 -2.46 -18.28 11.38
CA GLY A 313 -2.32 -18.03 12.82
C GLY A 313 -2.25 -19.28 13.70
N GLN A 314 -2.13 -20.48 13.11
CA GLN A 314 -2.11 -21.78 13.82
C GLN A 314 -3.34 -22.07 14.70
N GLN A 315 -4.48 -21.46 14.39
CA GLN A 315 -5.75 -21.68 15.09
C GLN A 315 -6.52 -22.82 14.43
N TYR A 316 -6.05 -24.05 14.63
CA TYR A 316 -6.58 -25.21 13.91
C TYR A 316 -7.99 -25.62 14.36
N GLU A 317 -8.38 -25.34 15.60
CA GLU A 317 -9.75 -25.55 16.08
C GLU A 317 -10.74 -24.61 15.40
N HIS A 318 -10.40 -23.32 15.29
CA HIS A 318 -11.22 -22.36 14.55
C HIS A 318 -11.27 -22.71 13.06
N ALA A 319 -10.16 -23.19 12.49
CA ALA A 319 -10.11 -23.61 11.10
C ALA A 319 -11.04 -24.81 10.83
N SER A 320 -11.09 -25.82 11.71
CA SER A 320 -11.95 -27.00 11.53
C SER A 320 -13.43 -26.65 11.63
N LEU A 321 -13.79 -25.74 12.55
CA LEU A 321 -15.13 -25.17 12.65
C LEU A 321 -15.52 -24.44 11.37
N LEU A 322 -14.66 -23.53 10.88
CA LEU A 322 -14.93 -22.76 9.67
C LEU A 322 -15.07 -23.66 8.43
N VAL A 323 -14.26 -24.71 8.28
CA VAL A 323 -14.40 -25.68 7.17
C VAL A 323 -15.77 -26.36 7.20
N THR A 324 -16.27 -26.69 8.39
CA THR A 324 -17.62 -27.27 8.53
C THR A 324 -18.70 -26.26 8.13
N LEU A 325 -18.54 -24.98 8.49
CA LEU A 325 -19.49 -23.93 8.08
C LEU A 325 -19.43 -23.61 6.59
N VAL A 326 -18.24 -23.69 5.97
CA VAL A 326 -18.07 -23.59 4.50
C VAL A 326 -18.79 -24.74 3.81
N ALA A 327 -18.74 -25.96 4.37
CA ALA A 327 -19.50 -27.09 3.85
C ALA A 327 -21.02 -26.84 3.88
N ASP A 328 -21.54 -26.36 5.01
CA ASP A 328 -22.96 -25.99 5.16
C ASP A 328 -23.36 -24.89 4.17
N LEU A 329 -22.49 -23.90 3.95
CA LEU A 329 -22.70 -22.83 2.98
C LEU A 329 -22.75 -23.38 1.55
N LEU A 330 -21.82 -24.27 1.18
CA LEU A 330 -21.79 -24.92 -0.14
C LEU A 330 -23.06 -25.70 -0.43
N MET A 331 -23.58 -26.46 0.53
CA MET A 331 -24.81 -27.25 0.36
C MET A 331 -26.07 -26.39 0.15
N ARG A 332 -26.10 -25.18 0.73
CA ARG A 332 -27.24 -24.25 0.64
C ARG A 332 -27.13 -23.27 -0.52
N SER A 333 -25.92 -23.07 -1.03
CA SER A 333 -25.64 -22.13 -2.11
C SER A 333 -26.32 -22.55 -3.41
N ASN A 334 -26.72 -21.55 -4.21
CA ASN A 334 -27.12 -21.82 -5.58
C ASN A 334 -25.93 -22.31 -6.42
N GLN A 335 -26.20 -22.90 -7.58
CA GLN A 335 -25.16 -23.49 -8.43
C GLN A 335 -24.04 -22.50 -8.80
N LYS A 336 -24.38 -21.24 -9.07
CA LYS A 336 -23.38 -20.21 -9.42
C LYS A 336 -22.44 -19.91 -8.25
N SER A 337 -22.99 -19.60 -7.08
CA SER A 337 -22.21 -19.30 -5.87
C SER A 337 -21.39 -20.49 -5.39
N ALA A 338 -21.91 -21.71 -5.56
CA ALA A 338 -21.16 -22.92 -5.23
C ALA A 338 -19.90 -23.07 -6.09
N VAL A 339 -19.99 -22.79 -7.39
CA VAL A 339 -18.82 -22.81 -8.30
C VAL A 339 -17.80 -21.76 -7.91
N ASP A 340 -18.23 -20.56 -7.53
CA ASP A 340 -17.33 -19.49 -7.08
C ASP A 340 -16.55 -19.94 -5.82
N ILE A 341 -17.26 -20.49 -4.81
CA ILE A 341 -16.62 -21.00 -3.57
C ILE A 341 -15.65 -22.15 -3.86
N LEU A 342 -16.01 -23.11 -4.72
CA LEU A 342 -15.13 -24.22 -5.09
C LEU A 342 -13.88 -23.74 -5.83
N THR A 343 -14.04 -22.73 -6.68
CA THR A 343 -12.90 -22.11 -7.39
C THR A 343 -11.97 -21.41 -6.40
N ASP A 344 -12.52 -20.73 -5.39
CA ASP A 344 -11.71 -20.06 -4.36
C ASP A 344 -11.06 -21.06 -3.39
N LEU A 345 -11.70 -22.18 -3.10
CA LEU A 345 -11.09 -23.31 -2.39
C LEU A 345 -9.91 -23.90 -3.16
N ASP A 346 -10.05 -24.08 -4.48
CA ASP A 346 -8.97 -24.60 -5.32
C ASP A 346 -7.76 -23.64 -5.29
N LYS A 347 -7.98 -22.33 -5.53
CA LYS A 347 -6.93 -21.31 -5.40
C LYS A 347 -6.29 -21.30 -4.01
N PHE A 348 -7.10 -21.41 -2.96
CA PHE A 348 -6.62 -21.41 -1.58
C PHE A 348 -5.72 -22.61 -1.27
N ILE A 349 -6.11 -23.81 -1.70
CA ILE A 349 -5.30 -25.00 -1.45
C ILE A 349 -4.00 -24.93 -2.25
N GLN A 350 -4.02 -24.42 -3.48
CA GLN A 350 -2.78 -24.12 -4.21
C GLN A 350 -1.89 -23.13 -3.43
N MET A 351 -2.47 -22.11 -2.78
CA MET A 351 -1.74 -21.18 -1.92
C MET A 351 -1.09 -21.86 -0.70
N LEU A 352 -1.52 -23.04 -0.24
CA LEU A 352 -0.85 -23.76 0.86
C LEU A 352 0.58 -24.20 0.52
N GLU A 353 0.93 -24.27 -0.77
CA GLU A 353 2.30 -24.54 -1.20
C GLU A 353 3.19 -23.27 -1.19
N SER A 354 2.60 -22.09 -1.02
CA SER A 354 3.31 -20.82 -0.84
C SER A 354 4.32 -20.88 0.31
N PRO A 355 5.45 -20.17 0.22
CA PRO A 355 6.38 -20.02 1.34
C PRO A 355 5.72 -19.46 2.62
N ALA A 356 4.61 -18.73 2.52
CA ALA A 356 3.83 -18.26 3.66
C ALA A 356 3.37 -19.42 4.58
N PHE A 357 3.03 -20.58 4.00
CA PHE A 357 2.54 -21.76 4.71
C PHE A 357 3.61 -22.83 4.97
N LYS A 358 4.91 -22.48 4.84
CA LYS A 358 6.00 -23.42 5.14
C LYS A 358 5.89 -24.05 6.54
N ARG A 359 5.45 -23.27 7.52
CA ARG A 359 5.29 -23.72 8.92
C ARG A 359 4.09 -24.63 9.10
N LEU A 360 2.98 -24.38 8.42
CA LEU A 360 1.83 -25.29 8.39
C LEU A 360 2.24 -26.65 7.84
N ARG A 361 3.03 -26.66 6.75
CA ARG A 361 3.55 -27.91 6.17
C ARG A 361 4.45 -28.67 7.15
N LEU A 362 5.23 -27.95 7.96
CA LEU A 362 6.02 -28.54 9.05
C LEU A 362 5.14 -29.04 10.22
N ALA A 363 4.09 -28.29 10.59
CA ALA A 363 3.14 -28.70 11.62
C ALA A 363 2.38 -29.97 11.21
N ASN A 364 2.14 -30.16 9.90
CA ASN A 364 1.58 -31.38 9.34
C ASN A 364 2.55 -32.59 9.37
N LEU A 365 3.75 -32.50 9.96
CA LEU A 365 4.51 -33.70 10.35
C LEU A 365 3.99 -34.28 11.66
N TYR A 366 3.55 -33.45 12.61
CA TYR A 366 3.19 -33.86 13.98
C TYR A 366 1.69 -34.14 14.14
N PRO A 367 1.28 -35.14 14.95
CA PRO A 367 -0.13 -35.45 15.15
C PRO A 367 -0.84 -34.23 15.75
N ASN A 368 -1.78 -33.67 15.00
CA ASN A 368 -2.63 -32.57 15.43
C ASN A 368 -4.02 -32.85 14.86
N GLY A 369 -4.93 -33.28 15.74
CA GLY A 369 -6.29 -33.70 15.38
C GLY A 369 -7.05 -32.60 14.62
N PRO A 370 -7.15 -31.37 15.16
CA PRO A 370 -7.83 -30.26 14.50
C PRO A 370 -7.26 -29.90 13.12
N LEU A 371 -5.93 -29.88 12.95
CA LEU A 371 -5.30 -29.63 11.65
C LEU A 371 -5.63 -30.72 10.65
N TYR A 372 -5.55 -31.99 11.05
CA TYR A 372 -5.91 -33.11 10.17
C TYR A 372 -7.38 -33.04 9.77
N GLN A 373 -8.29 -32.77 10.72
CA GLN A 373 -9.71 -32.61 10.44
C GLN A 373 -9.96 -31.45 9.46
N THR A 374 -9.24 -30.34 9.61
CA THR A 374 -9.34 -29.19 8.69
C THR A 374 -8.90 -29.56 7.27
N LEU A 375 -7.72 -30.17 7.13
CA LEU A 375 -7.17 -30.54 5.81
C LEU A 375 -7.98 -31.67 5.14
N ALA A 376 -8.44 -32.65 5.91
CA ALA A 376 -9.31 -33.72 5.42
C ALA A 376 -10.69 -33.17 5.02
N GLY A 377 -11.24 -32.23 5.80
CA GLY A 377 -12.48 -31.53 5.45
C GLY A 377 -12.34 -30.75 4.15
N LEU A 378 -11.26 -29.99 3.98
CA LEU A 378 -10.95 -29.30 2.72
C LEU A 378 -10.84 -30.28 1.54
N LEU A 379 -10.18 -31.42 1.74
CA LEU A 379 -10.06 -32.45 0.70
C LEU A 379 -11.42 -33.01 0.27
N MET A 380 -12.37 -33.16 1.21
CA MET A 380 -13.71 -33.67 0.92
C MET A 380 -14.63 -32.64 0.24
N LEU A 381 -14.33 -31.34 0.35
CA LEU A 381 -15.10 -30.28 -0.28
C LEU A 381 -14.69 -30.01 -1.74
N VAL A 382 -13.45 -30.31 -2.10
CA VAL A 382 -12.88 -29.96 -3.41
C VAL A 382 -13.20 -31.05 -4.42
N PRO A 383 -13.53 -30.72 -5.68
CA PRO A 383 -13.68 -31.71 -6.75
C PRO A 383 -12.37 -32.47 -7.00
N GLN A 384 -12.42 -33.57 -7.75
CA GLN A 384 -11.23 -34.34 -8.14
C GLN A 384 -10.34 -33.56 -9.15
N SER A 385 -9.66 -32.52 -8.68
CA SER A 385 -8.72 -31.69 -9.43
C SER A 385 -7.25 -32.04 -9.10
N ASP A 386 -6.29 -31.41 -9.78
CA ASP A 386 -4.87 -31.53 -9.43
C ASP A 386 -4.60 -31.08 -7.99
N THR A 387 -5.36 -30.10 -7.51
CA THR A 387 -5.34 -29.62 -6.14
C THR A 387 -5.77 -30.69 -5.13
N PHE A 388 -6.80 -31.48 -5.47
CA PHE A 388 -7.19 -32.66 -4.69
C PHE A 388 -6.04 -33.66 -4.62
N VAL A 389 -5.41 -33.98 -5.75
CA VAL A 389 -4.28 -34.93 -5.81
C VAL A 389 -3.11 -34.43 -4.98
N MET A 390 -2.80 -33.13 -5.06
CA MET A 390 -1.74 -32.48 -4.30
C MET A 390 -1.98 -32.60 -2.78
N LEU A 391 -3.17 -32.19 -2.31
CA LEU A 391 -3.52 -32.26 -0.88
C LEU A 391 -3.62 -33.71 -0.39
N HIS A 392 -4.21 -34.61 -1.18
CA HIS A 392 -4.28 -36.04 -0.88
C HIS A 392 -2.88 -36.63 -0.70
N ASN A 393 -1.93 -36.31 -1.60
CA ASN A 393 -0.55 -36.79 -1.49
C ASN A 393 0.17 -36.25 -0.24
N ARG A 394 -0.16 -35.04 0.22
CA ARG A 394 0.35 -34.48 1.48
C ARG A 394 -0.23 -35.19 2.72
N LEU A 395 -1.45 -35.72 2.63
CA LEU A 395 -2.14 -36.41 3.73
C LEU A 395 -1.88 -37.93 3.77
N LYS A 396 -1.62 -38.55 2.62
CA LYS A 396 -1.39 -40.01 2.45
C LYS A 396 -0.36 -40.64 3.39
N PRO A 397 0.74 -39.99 3.83
CA PRO A 397 1.73 -40.62 4.71
C PRO A 397 1.23 -41.02 6.11
N ARG A 398 0.01 -40.63 6.52
CA ARG A 398 -0.42 -40.64 7.94
C ARG A 398 -1.27 -41.83 8.39
N TYR A 399 -1.52 -42.82 7.54
CA TYR A 399 -2.48 -43.89 7.86
C TYR A 399 -2.14 -44.90 8.99
N PRO A 400 -0.96 -44.93 9.67
CA PRO A 400 -0.83 -45.81 10.84
C PRO A 400 -0.67 -45.16 12.24
N TYR A 401 -0.49 -43.83 12.40
CA TYR A 401 -0.01 -43.29 13.70
C TYR A 401 -0.92 -42.28 14.42
N LEU A 402 -2.16 -42.07 13.98
CA LEU A 402 -3.08 -41.10 14.61
C LEU A 402 -3.74 -41.58 15.92
N CYS A 403 -3.36 -42.75 16.47
CA CYS A 403 -3.92 -43.28 17.72
C CYS A 403 -2.99 -43.19 18.95
N SER A 404 -1.79 -42.63 18.85
CA SER A 404 -0.93 -42.44 20.03
C SER A 404 -0.96 -40.99 20.50
N SER A 405 -1.68 -40.79 21.60
CA SER A 405 -1.70 -39.59 22.44
C SER A 405 -0.28 -39.08 22.71
N HIS A 406 0.17 -38.11 21.92
CA HIS A 406 1.41 -37.38 22.15
C HIS A 406 1.10 -35.89 22.23
N LYS A 407 1.79 -35.23 23.17
CA LYS A 407 1.64 -33.81 23.52
C LYS A 407 1.33 -32.95 22.31
N ASP A 408 0.14 -32.36 22.32
CA ASP A 408 -0.26 -31.35 21.35
C ASP A 408 0.84 -30.28 21.27
N LEU A 409 1.27 -29.96 20.06
CA LEU A 409 2.10 -28.79 19.82
C LEU A 409 1.33 -27.60 20.41
N THR A 410 1.89 -26.92 21.42
CA THR A 410 1.24 -25.76 22.04
C THR A 410 1.08 -24.68 20.98
N THR A 411 -0.11 -24.59 20.40
CA THR A 411 -0.46 -23.50 19.48
C THR A 411 -0.65 -22.23 20.31
N PRO A 412 -0.26 -21.07 19.76
CA PRO A 412 -0.58 -19.80 20.40
C PRO A 412 -2.10 -19.69 20.58
N LYS A 413 -2.56 -19.17 21.72
CA LYS A 413 -4.00 -19.05 21.99
C LYS A 413 -4.50 -17.70 21.53
N THR A 414 -5.58 -17.71 20.75
CA THR A 414 -6.34 -16.50 20.45
C THR A 414 -7.37 -16.22 21.53
N ASP A 415 -7.71 -14.95 21.69
CA ASP A 415 -8.75 -14.50 22.62
C ASP A 415 -10.17 -14.61 22.01
N VAL A 416 -10.28 -15.00 20.72
CA VAL A 416 -11.55 -15.15 20.01
C VAL A 416 -12.18 -16.49 20.35
N SER A 417 -13.40 -16.49 20.89
CA SER A 417 -14.11 -17.73 21.20
C SER A 417 -14.63 -18.42 19.94
N LEU A 418 -14.65 -19.76 19.94
CA LEU A 418 -15.20 -20.57 18.84
C LEU A 418 -16.69 -20.28 18.59
N LEU A 419 -17.46 -20.05 19.67
CA LEU A 419 -18.88 -19.77 19.59
C LEU A 419 -19.17 -18.41 18.95
N GLU A 420 -18.45 -17.36 19.38
CA GLU A 420 -18.59 -16.02 18.78
C GLU A 420 -18.20 -16.02 17.30
N LEU A 421 -17.12 -16.74 16.95
CA LEU A 421 -16.70 -16.84 15.55
C LEU A 421 -17.75 -17.56 14.71
N GLY A 422 -18.27 -18.70 15.19
CA GLY A 422 -19.29 -19.47 14.48
C GLY A 422 -20.59 -18.68 14.29
N THR A 423 -21.05 -18.00 15.33
CA THR A 423 -22.26 -17.14 15.27
C THR A 423 -22.07 -15.95 14.32
N HIS A 424 -20.91 -15.29 14.35
CA HIS A 424 -20.57 -14.22 13.41
C HIS A 424 -20.54 -14.72 11.96
N TYR A 425 -19.85 -15.83 11.67
CA TYR A 425 -19.78 -16.40 10.32
C TYR A 425 -21.17 -16.77 9.79
N ARG A 426 -22.00 -17.39 10.64
CA ARG A 426 -23.39 -17.71 10.29
C ARG A 426 -24.22 -16.47 9.98
N ALA A 427 -24.08 -15.40 10.78
CA ALA A 427 -24.78 -14.15 10.56
C ALA A 427 -24.37 -13.49 9.23
N VAL A 428 -23.07 -13.44 8.92
CA VAL A 428 -22.56 -12.83 7.69
C VAL A 428 -23.02 -13.56 6.43
N HIS A 429 -23.09 -14.89 6.47
CA HIS A 429 -23.50 -15.73 5.34
C HIS A 429 -24.98 -16.15 5.36
N ASN A 430 -25.78 -15.61 6.30
CA ASN A 430 -27.19 -15.97 6.50
C ASN A 430 -27.44 -17.48 6.66
N ILE A 431 -26.56 -18.17 7.39
CA ILE A 431 -26.72 -19.58 7.76
C ILE A 431 -27.55 -19.63 9.06
N PRO A 432 -28.64 -20.41 9.14
CA PRO A 432 -29.43 -20.51 10.37
C PRO A 432 -28.61 -21.14 11.51
N GLY A 433 -28.93 -20.69 12.73
CA GLY A 433 -28.21 -20.95 13.98
C GLY A 433 -28.20 -22.41 14.42
#